data_AF-A0A959Y5M2-F1
#
_entry.id   AF-A0A959Y5M2-F1
#
_cell.length_a   1.000
_cell.length_b   1.000
_cell.length_c   1.000
_cell.angle_alpha   90.00
_cell.angle_beta   90.00
_cell.angle_gamma   90.00
#
_symmetry.space_group_name_H-M   'P 1'
#
loop_
_entity.id
_entity.type
_entity.pdbx_description
1 polymer ?
#
loop_
_entity_poly.entity_id
_entity_poly.type
_entity_poly.pdbx_seq_one_letter_code
_entity_poly.pdbx_strand_id
1 'polypeptide(L)'
;MSTNASWGIDGGQPANAPLWCAIYDSLGTEGILSCGATANQSYDVDQVGDLPTACPSDFMVSVTATNAADNRTFSAWGATTIDVGAPGDNVYTTSLGGGYGSTSGTSFASPFTAGVIGLLYSAPCTGLMDQVLNDPAGAALYVRQALFDGVEQVGNLSGDLVTGGRINVNNSLQLIMNDCGSCPTPYGANVEPDGPFNATFSWNSTGAGPFTVQYRPVGSGPWETMNNVINTAVYVVDLQPCVAYEFQVEAACDTTTSGFGPVVLREPPVEPVPTIALDNEEVFCAGDQVILTSSATTNLWSTGETTASIIVDQTGSYSVQGLGACDTASSAVVDILVIDEVLPVANDVNLPGPGTATLTALGDSI
;
A
#
# COMPACT_ATOMS: atom_id res chain seq x y z
N MET A 1 7.02 6.81 23.45
CA MET A 1 6.01 7.77 23.97
C MET A 1 5.01 8.12 22.87
N SER A 2 3.95 8.90 23.13
CA SER A 2 2.94 9.23 22.11
C SER A 2 2.57 10.72 22.07
N THR A 3 2.25 11.23 20.87
CA THR A 3 1.50 12.49 20.67
C THR A 3 0.11 12.19 20.10
N ASN A 4 -0.76 13.21 20.12
CA ASN A 4 -2.12 13.11 19.61
C ASN A 4 -2.47 14.35 18.77
N ALA A 5 -2.90 14.13 17.53
CA ALA A 5 -3.38 15.12 16.59
C ALA A 5 -4.86 14.84 16.27
N SER A 6 -5.74 15.34 17.14
CA SER A 6 -7.19 15.34 16.91
C SER A 6 -7.64 16.53 16.05
N TRP A 7 -6.86 16.84 15.01
CA TRP A 7 -7.02 17.99 14.11
C TRP A 7 -6.31 17.67 12.78
N GLY A 8 -6.72 18.37 11.71
CA GLY A 8 -6.24 18.03 10.37
C GLY A 8 -6.82 18.92 9.27
N ILE A 9 -6.59 18.50 8.03
CA ILE A 9 -7.18 19.07 6.81
C ILE A 9 -7.78 17.92 6.00
N ASP A 10 -9.11 17.84 6.01
CA ASP A 10 -9.89 16.91 5.18
C ASP A 10 -9.54 17.10 3.69
N GLY A 11 -9.28 16.01 2.96
CA GLY A 11 -8.86 16.06 1.55
C GLY A 11 -7.44 16.60 1.32
N GLY A 12 -6.67 16.82 2.39
CA GLY A 12 -5.29 17.25 2.31
C GLY A 12 -4.41 16.18 1.67
N GLN A 13 -3.52 16.60 0.76
CA GLN A 13 -2.62 15.70 0.04
C GLN A 13 -1.21 15.76 0.66
N PRO A 14 -0.62 14.64 1.11
CA PRO A 14 0.74 14.58 1.66
C PRO A 14 1.79 15.22 0.74
N ALA A 15 1.65 15.04 -0.57
CA ALA A 15 2.54 15.63 -1.58
C ALA A 15 2.57 17.18 -1.53
N ASN A 16 1.49 17.81 -1.06
CA ASN A 16 1.40 19.27 -0.91
C ASN A 16 1.88 19.76 0.47
N ALA A 17 2.15 18.86 1.41
CA ALA A 17 2.59 19.18 2.77
C ALA A 17 3.81 18.36 3.24
N PRO A 18 4.90 18.29 2.44
CA PRO A 18 6.03 17.39 2.73
C PRO A 18 6.71 17.69 4.06
N LEU A 19 6.82 18.97 4.45
CA LEU A 19 7.40 19.35 5.73
C LEU A 19 6.53 18.94 6.92
N TRP A 20 5.21 18.92 6.76
CA TRP A 20 4.33 18.44 7.82
C TRP A 20 4.54 16.95 8.00
N CYS A 21 4.47 16.16 6.92
CA CYS A 21 4.65 14.72 7.03
C CYS A 21 6.04 14.34 7.58
N ALA A 22 7.10 15.06 7.19
CA ALA A 22 8.46 14.83 7.68
C ALA A 22 8.65 15.08 9.19
N ILE A 23 7.76 15.83 9.85
CA ILE A 23 7.82 15.99 11.32
C ILE A 23 7.57 14.65 12.00
N TYR A 24 6.72 13.79 11.46
CA TYR A 24 6.41 12.50 12.08
C TYR A 24 7.61 11.56 12.04
N ASP A 25 8.42 11.58 10.98
CA ASP A 25 9.70 10.85 10.94
C ASP A 25 10.68 11.42 11.97
N SER A 26 10.77 12.74 12.09
CA SER A 26 11.65 13.41 13.07
C SER A 26 11.25 13.13 14.53
N LEU A 27 9.95 12.99 14.79
CA LEU A 27 9.42 12.55 16.09
C LEU A 27 9.70 11.06 16.29
N GLY A 28 9.57 10.27 15.23
CA GLY A 28 9.86 8.85 15.20
C GLY A 28 11.28 8.50 15.57
N THR A 29 12.27 9.25 15.08
CA THR A 29 13.68 9.06 15.45
C THR A 29 13.93 9.23 16.95
N GLU A 30 13.07 9.98 17.65
CA GLU A 30 13.09 10.19 19.10
C GLU A 30 12.14 9.24 19.86
N GLY A 31 11.59 8.22 19.19
CA GLY A 31 10.74 7.20 19.81
C GLY A 31 9.32 7.68 20.13
N ILE A 32 8.81 8.60 19.34
CA ILE A 32 7.48 9.20 19.49
C ILE A 32 6.54 8.70 18.39
N LEU A 33 5.53 7.92 18.78
CA LEU A 33 4.40 7.60 17.90
C LEU A 33 3.39 8.77 17.89
N SER A 34 2.83 9.09 16.74
CA SER A 34 1.90 10.21 16.60
C SER A 34 0.54 9.69 16.15
N CYS A 35 -0.47 9.79 17.02
CA CYS A 35 -1.84 9.40 16.66
C CYS A 35 -2.53 10.52 15.90
N GLY A 36 -3.09 10.23 14.73
CA GLY A 36 -3.88 11.17 13.93
C GLY A 36 -5.35 10.76 13.84
N ALA A 37 -6.25 11.70 14.08
CA ALA A 37 -7.67 11.50 13.83
C ALA A 37 -8.00 11.74 12.36
N THR A 38 -8.56 10.75 11.67
CA THR A 38 -9.00 10.94 10.28
C THR A 38 -10.28 11.77 10.19
N ALA A 39 -10.76 12.09 8.98
CA ALA A 39 -11.96 12.90 8.78
C ALA A 39 -13.23 12.26 9.38
N ASN A 40 -14.15 13.11 9.86
CA ASN A 40 -15.46 12.71 10.37
C ASN A 40 -16.52 12.59 9.26
N GLN A 41 -16.09 12.18 8.07
CA GLN A 41 -16.93 11.99 6.90
C GLN A 41 -16.71 10.61 6.29
N SER A 42 -17.76 10.02 5.73
CA SER A 42 -17.69 8.68 5.15
C SER A 42 -17.21 8.74 3.70
N TYR A 43 -15.89 8.86 3.54
CA TYR A 43 -15.19 8.70 2.26
C TYR A 43 -13.90 7.88 2.43
N ASP A 44 -13.36 7.42 1.30
CA ASP A 44 -12.10 6.69 1.21
C ASP A 44 -10.91 7.66 1.11
N VAL A 45 -10.04 7.66 2.12
CA VAL A 45 -8.84 8.51 2.22
C VAL A 45 -7.79 8.12 1.20
N ASP A 46 -7.76 6.85 0.76
CA ASP A 46 -6.81 6.40 -0.27
C ASP A 46 -7.07 7.14 -1.61
N GLN A 47 -8.31 7.59 -1.83
CA GLN A 47 -8.71 8.34 -3.03
C GLN A 47 -8.73 9.86 -2.81
N VAL A 48 -9.23 10.29 -1.65
CA VAL A 48 -9.51 11.71 -1.38
C VAL A 48 -8.35 12.43 -0.69
N GLY A 49 -7.56 11.70 0.09
CA GLY A 49 -6.54 12.24 0.98
C GLY A 49 -7.11 12.75 2.31
N ASP A 50 -6.21 12.87 3.28
CA ASP A 50 -6.43 13.48 4.59
C ASP A 50 -5.09 13.84 5.20
N LEU A 51 -4.98 15.02 5.82
CA LEU A 51 -3.80 15.37 6.61
C LEU A 51 -4.17 15.46 8.09
N PRO A 52 -3.39 14.86 9.00
CA PRO A 52 -2.13 14.19 8.72
C PRO A 52 -2.26 12.68 8.43
N THR A 53 -3.47 12.10 8.42
CA THR A 53 -3.60 10.63 8.44
C THR A 53 -3.14 9.91 7.17
N ALA A 54 -3.01 10.60 6.04
CA ALA A 54 -2.37 10.03 4.85
C ALA A 54 -0.84 10.24 4.79
N CYS A 55 -0.21 10.86 5.79
CA CYS A 55 1.25 11.00 5.80
C CYS A 55 1.94 9.63 5.92
N PRO A 56 2.92 9.30 5.07
CA PRO A 56 3.46 7.94 4.92
C PRO A 56 4.45 7.50 6.02
N SER A 57 4.57 8.25 7.11
CA SER A 57 5.54 7.96 8.17
C SER A 57 5.16 6.68 8.93
N ASP A 58 6.10 5.77 9.13
CA ASP A 58 5.90 4.57 9.97
C ASP A 58 5.61 4.90 11.45
N PHE A 59 5.82 6.16 11.85
CA PHE A 59 5.55 6.65 13.20
C PHE A 59 4.22 7.40 13.32
N MET A 60 3.46 7.52 12.22
CA MET A 60 2.06 7.90 12.23
C MET A 60 1.19 6.69 12.57
N VAL A 61 0.20 6.90 13.43
CA VAL A 61 -0.88 5.93 13.69
C VAL A 61 -2.19 6.63 13.35
N SER A 62 -2.74 6.31 12.19
CA SER A 62 -3.95 6.87 11.63
C SER A 62 -5.19 6.15 12.16
N VAL A 63 -6.09 6.90 12.79
CA VAL A 63 -7.19 6.35 13.60
C VAL A 63 -8.56 6.75 13.06
N THR A 64 -9.39 5.74 12.79
CA THR A 64 -10.83 5.90 12.53
C THR A 64 -11.67 5.62 13.78
N ALA A 65 -12.95 6.04 13.76
CA ALA A 65 -13.88 5.90 14.86
C ALA A 65 -14.82 4.69 14.69
N THR A 66 -14.99 3.93 15.77
CA THR A 66 -15.96 2.84 15.89
C THR A 66 -17.02 3.15 16.95
N ASN A 67 -18.19 2.52 16.82
CA ASN A 67 -19.27 2.60 17.79
C ASN A 67 -19.33 1.38 18.71
N ALA A 68 -20.30 1.38 19.63
CA ALA A 68 -20.50 0.29 20.59
C ALA A 68 -20.96 -1.04 19.97
N ALA A 69 -21.30 -1.07 18.68
CA ALA A 69 -21.58 -2.28 17.91
C ALA A 69 -20.36 -2.71 17.06
N ASP A 70 -19.18 -2.19 17.38
CA ASP A 70 -17.89 -2.44 16.71
C ASP A 70 -17.81 -1.98 15.25
N ASN A 71 -18.77 -1.17 14.79
CA ASN A 71 -18.81 -0.71 13.41
C ASN A 71 -18.27 0.71 13.27
N ARG A 72 -17.59 0.97 12.15
CA ARG A 72 -17.35 2.32 11.60
C ARG A 72 -18.64 2.83 10.96
N THR A 73 -19.05 4.06 11.29
CA THR A 73 -20.34 4.60 10.82
C THR A 73 -20.26 5.95 10.11
N PHE A 74 -19.52 6.92 10.67
CA PHE A 74 -19.47 8.29 10.13
C PHE A 74 -18.06 8.71 9.69
N SER A 75 -17.00 8.08 10.19
CA SER A 75 -15.61 8.46 9.95
C SER A 75 -15.07 7.89 8.64
N ALA A 76 -13.99 8.50 8.15
CA ALA A 76 -13.31 8.06 6.93
C ALA A 76 -12.55 6.73 7.15
N TRP A 77 -12.18 6.09 6.06
CA TRP A 77 -11.42 4.83 6.04
C TRP A 77 -10.37 4.89 4.94
N GLY A 78 -9.51 3.88 4.86
CA GLY A 78 -8.47 3.78 3.83
C GLY A 78 -7.71 2.48 4.04
N ALA A 79 -7.77 1.59 3.06
CA ALA A 79 -7.15 0.26 3.14
C ALA A 79 -5.62 0.34 3.26
N THR A 80 -5.04 1.45 2.79
CA THR A 80 -3.59 1.71 2.79
C THR A 80 -3.18 2.90 3.64
N THR A 81 -4.09 3.84 3.95
CA THR A 81 -3.77 5.08 4.69
C THR A 81 -4.24 5.10 6.14
N ILE A 82 -5.29 4.36 6.50
CA ILE A 82 -5.86 4.36 7.86
C ILE A 82 -5.56 3.05 8.57
N ASP A 83 -4.81 3.13 9.67
CA ASP A 83 -4.24 1.95 10.30
C ASP A 83 -5.27 1.14 11.11
N VAL A 84 -5.98 1.80 12.02
CA VAL A 84 -6.73 1.15 13.10
C VAL A 84 -8.05 1.84 13.44
N GLY A 85 -9.02 1.06 13.90
CA GLY A 85 -10.23 1.56 14.54
C GLY A 85 -10.06 1.75 16.05
N ALA A 86 -10.67 2.78 16.62
CA ALA A 86 -10.81 2.93 18.07
C ALA A 86 -12.21 3.47 18.45
N PRO A 87 -12.67 3.29 19.71
CA PRO A 87 -13.94 3.84 20.15
C PRO A 87 -13.99 5.36 19.99
N GLY A 88 -14.92 5.84 19.17
CA GLY A 88 -15.05 7.27 18.85
C GLY A 88 -16.50 7.76 18.75
N ASP A 89 -17.49 6.87 18.86
CA ASP A 89 -18.91 7.24 18.88
C ASP A 89 -19.49 7.18 20.30
N ASN A 90 -20.24 8.20 20.69
CA ASN A 90 -20.89 8.34 22.00
C ASN A 90 -19.92 8.13 23.17
N VAL A 91 -18.73 8.72 23.07
CA VAL A 91 -17.67 8.65 24.07
C VAL A 91 -18.01 9.57 25.24
N TYR A 92 -18.10 9.00 26.45
CA TYR A 92 -18.32 9.76 27.67
C TYR A 92 -16.99 10.33 28.20
N THR A 93 -16.89 11.66 28.28
CA THR A 93 -15.65 12.34 28.64
C THR A 93 -15.91 13.63 29.42
N THR A 94 -14.85 14.26 29.90
CA THR A 94 -14.91 15.52 30.64
C THR A 94 -15.42 16.65 29.75
N SER A 95 -16.14 17.60 30.35
CA SER A 95 -16.71 18.75 29.63
C SER A 95 -16.12 20.07 30.14
N LEU A 96 -16.02 21.05 29.26
CA LEU A 96 -15.58 22.40 29.60
C LEU A 96 -16.54 23.03 30.62
N GLY A 97 -16.00 23.61 31.70
CA GLY A 97 -16.81 24.13 32.81
C GLY A 97 -17.12 23.11 33.91
N GLY A 98 -16.60 21.88 33.80
CA GLY A 98 -16.75 20.82 34.80
C GLY A 98 -17.82 19.80 34.41
N GLY A 99 -17.81 18.65 35.09
CA GLY A 99 -18.71 17.54 34.80
C GLY A 99 -18.28 16.72 33.57
N TYR A 100 -19.24 15.94 33.06
CA TYR A 100 -19.03 14.95 32.02
C TYR A 100 -20.20 14.93 31.04
N GLY A 101 -19.93 14.55 29.80
CA GLY A 101 -20.91 14.45 28.73
C GLY A 101 -20.46 13.47 27.64
N SER A 102 -21.38 13.13 26.75
CA SER A 102 -21.09 12.29 25.59
C SER A 102 -20.84 13.12 24.34
N THR A 103 -19.92 12.64 23.51
CA THR A 103 -19.54 13.27 22.23
C THR A 103 -19.08 12.21 21.24
N SER A 104 -19.09 12.51 19.95
CA SER A 104 -18.67 11.58 18.89
C SER A 104 -17.66 12.26 17.96
N GLY A 105 -16.70 11.50 17.46
CA GLY A 105 -15.69 11.94 16.50
C GLY A 105 -14.42 11.09 16.53
N THR A 106 -13.71 11.02 15.41
CA THR A 106 -12.34 10.50 15.33
C THR A 106 -11.39 11.26 16.28
N SER A 107 -11.70 12.53 16.57
CA SER A 107 -11.03 13.34 17.59
C SER A 107 -11.08 12.72 19.00
N PHE A 108 -11.96 11.77 19.27
CA PHE A 108 -12.02 11.03 20.54
C PHE A 108 -11.44 9.61 20.43
N ALA A 109 -11.45 9.03 19.23
CA ALA A 109 -10.77 7.78 18.93
C ALA A 109 -9.23 7.93 18.99
N SER A 110 -8.68 8.98 18.37
CA SER A 110 -7.24 9.26 18.36
C SER A 110 -6.59 9.36 19.76
N PRO A 111 -7.13 10.14 20.73
CA PRO A 111 -6.53 10.22 22.07
C PRO A 111 -6.73 8.93 22.87
N PHE A 112 -7.75 8.13 22.56
CA PHE A 112 -7.87 6.78 23.12
C PHE A 112 -6.67 5.92 22.69
N THR A 113 -6.33 5.92 21.40
CA THR A 113 -5.15 5.24 20.85
C THR A 113 -3.85 5.74 21.48
N ALA A 114 -3.67 7.06 21.58
CA ALA A 114 -2.48 7.64 22.21
C ALA A 114 -2.33 7.22 23.69
N GLY A 115 -3.46 7.13 24.41
CA GLY A 115 -3.50 6.63 25.79
C GLY A 115 -3.12 5.15 25.88
N VAL A 116 -3.58 4.32 24.94
CA VAL A 116 -3.17 2.91 24.84
C VAL A 116 -1.67 2.80 24.61
N ILE A 117 -1.11 3.54 23.65
CA ILE A 117 0.35 3.57 23.41
C ILE A 117 1.09 3.98 24.68
N GLY A 118 0.62 5.01 25.38
CA GLY A 118 1.19 5.41 26.68
C GLY A 118 1.20 4.28 27.71
N LEU A 119 0.12 3.49 27.79
CA LEU A 119 0.06 2.31 28.65
C LEU A 119 1.03 1.22 28.21
N LEU A 120 1.17 0.96 26.90
CA LEU A 120 2.12 -0.02 26.37
C LEU A 120 3.57 0.34 26.73
N TYR A 121 3.95 1.63 26.66
CA TYR A 121 5.25 2.10 27.14
C TYR A 121 5.44 1.98 28.65
N SER A 122 4.36 1.86 29.42
CA SER A 122 4.43 1.65 30.88
C SER A 122 4.45 0.17 31.27
N ALA A 123 4.45 -0.74 30.28
CA ALA A 123 4.56 -2.16 30.54
C ALA A 123 5.79 -2.45 31.43
N PRO A 124 5.68 -3.29 32.46
CA PRO A 124 6.79 -3.62 33.35
C PRO A 124 7.80 -4.54 32.66
N CYS A 125 8.43 -4.04 31.60
CA CYS A 125 9.37 -4.76 30.78
C CYS A 125 10.70 -4.03 30.64
N THR A 126 11.73 -4.56 31.29
CA THR A 126 13.06 -3.95 31.30
C THR A 126 13.68 -3.95 29.91
N GLY A 127 13.50 -5.01 29.12
CA GLY A 127 14.01 -5.06 27.74
C GLY A 127 13.43 -3.97 26.84
N LEU A 128 12.14 -3.68 26.98
CA LEU A 128 11.51 -2.55 26.29
C LEU A 128 12.10 -1.21 26.76
N MET A 129 12.30 -1.02 28.06
CA MET A 129 12.89 0.23 28.57
C MET A 129 14.35 0.42 28.15
N ASP A 130 15.14 -0.67 28.13
CA ASP A 130 16.51 -0.63 27.61
C ASP A 130 16.51 -0.25 26.13
N GLN A 131 15.58 -0.79 25.35
CA GLN A 131 15.41 -0.42 23.95
C GLN A 131 15.00 1.06 23.80
N VAL A 132 14.06 1.55 24.61
CA VAL A 132 13.67 2.98 24.60
C VAL A 132 14.86 3.91 24.81
N LEU A 133 15.83 3.51 25.64
CA LEU A 133 17.01 4.33 25.93
C LEU A 133 18.12 4.21 24.88
N ASN A 134 18.28 3.04 24.26
CA ASN A 134 19.40 2.76 23.34
C ASN A 134 19.01 2.88 21.86
N ASP A 135 17.76 2.59 21.51
CA ASP A 135 17.17 2.66 20.17
C ASP A 135 15.69 3.12 20.27
N PRO A 136 15.46 4.41 20.50
CA PRO A 136 14.11 4.95 20.73
C PRO A 136 13.20 4.76 19.51
N ALA A 137 13.74 4.88 18.28
CA ALA A 137 13.00 4.68 17.05
C ALA A 137 12.53 3.22 16.92
N GLY A 138 13.44 2.25 17.12
CA GLY A 138 13.08 0.84 17.15
C GLY A 138 12.04 0.54 18.23
N ALA A 139 12.14 1.15 19.41
CA ALA A 139 11.15 0.97 20.48
C ALA A 139 9.76 1.48 20.10
N ALA A 140 9.66 2.59 19.36
CA ALA A 140 8.40 3.07 18.83
C ALA A 140 7.80 2.11 17.80
N LEU A 141 8.60 1.60 16.88
CA LEU A 141 8.14 0.62 15.90
C LEU A 141 7.71 -0.70 16.57
N TYR A 142 8.41 -1.14 17.62
CA TYR A 142 8.01 -2.30 18.42
C TYR A 142 6.64 -2.10 19.09
N VAL A 143 6.42 -0.94 19.73
CA VAL A 143 5.13 -0.64 20.37
C VAL A 143 4.01 -0.49 19.33
N ARG A 144 4.28 0.11 18.17
CA ARG A 144 3.32 0.17 17.04
C ARG A 144 2.96 -1.22 16.55
N GLN A 145 3.96 -2.11 16.38
CA GLN A 145 3.72 -3.48 15.95
C GLN A 145 2.82 -4.22 16.94
N ALA A 146 3.10 -4.15 18.25
CA ALA A 146 2.25 -4.76 19.27
C ALA A 146 0.83 -4.15 19.30
N LEU A 147 0.69 -2.85 19.00
CA LEU A 147 -0.62 -2.22 18.84
C LEU A 147 -1.39 -2.83 17.66
N PHE A 148 -0.71 -3.01 16.52
CA PHE A 148 -1.30 -3.49 15.27
C PHE A 148 -1.64 -4.97 15.30
N ASP A 149 -0.71 -5.82 15.75
CA ASP A 149 -0.93 -7.26 15.90
C ASP A 149 -1.98 -7.57 16.98
N GLY A 150 -2.13 -6.65 17.95
CA GLY A 150 -3.11 -6.77 19.02
C GLY A 150 -4.53 -6.41 18.62
N VAL A 151 -4.79 -5.87 17.41
CA VAL A 151 -6.16 -5.47 17.05
C VAL A 151 -7.12 -6.66 17.02
N GLU A 152 -8.37 -6.38 17.34
CA GLU A 152 -9.47 -7.32 17.21
C GLU A 152 -10.14 -7.14 15.84
N GLN A 153 -10.31 -8.24 15.10
CA GLN A 153 -10.98 -8.25 13.80
C GLN A 153 -12.50 -8.22 14.02
N VAL A 154 -13.09 -7.03 14.00
CA VAL A 154 -14.51 -6.80 14.34
C VAL A 154 -15.21 -5.85 13.38
N GLY A 155 -16.54 -5.93 13.38
CA GLY A 155 -17.41 -5.04 12.61
C GLY A 155 -17.15 -5.07 11.12
N ASN A 156 -17.13 -3.89 10.51
CA ASN A 156 -16.91 -3.66 9.09
C ASN A 156 -15.52 -3.09 8.78
N LEU A 157 -14.50 -3.47 9.55
CA LEU A 157 -13.15 -2.87 9.45
C LEU A 157 -12.22 -3.64 8.50
N SER A 158 -12.47 -4.94 8.29
CA SER A 158 -11.66 -5.78 7.41
C SER A 158 -11.76 -5.31 5.97
N GLY A 159 -10.61 -5.01 5.35
CA GLY A 159 -10.52 -4.44 4.00
C GLY A 159 -10.71 -2.92 3.92
N ASP A 160 -11.21 -2.28 4.99
CA ASP A 160 -11.36 -0.81 5.07
C ASP A 160 -10.14 -0.14 5.72
N LEU A 161 -9.30 -0.88 6.45
CA LEU A 161 -8.14 -0.40 7.22
C LEU A 161 -6.91 -1.29 7.00
N VAL A 162 -5.71 -0.75 7.22
CA VAL A 162 -4.43 -1.50 7.10
C VAL A 162 -4.40 -2.75 7.99
N THR A 163 -4.76 -2.60 9.27
CA THR A 163 -4.83 -3.75 10.19
C THR A 163 -6.13 -4.52 10.10
N GLY A 164 -7.14 -3.97 9.42
CA GLY A 164 -8.50 -4.51 9.35
C GLY A 164 -9.26 -4.55 10.68
N GLY A 165 -8.73 -3.99 11.76
CA GLY A 165 -9.24 -4.23 13.11
C GLY A 165 -9.34 -3.00 14.01
N ARG A 166 -9.96 -3.21 15.18
CA ARG A 166 -10.09 -2.22 16.25
C ARG A 166 -9.07 -2.51 17.35
N ILE A 167 -8.46 -1.48 17.91
CA ILE A 167 -7.52 -1.59 19.03
C ILE A 167 -8.11 -2.40 20.19
N ASN A 168 -7.31 -3.36 20.66
CA ASN A 168 -7.55 -4.11 21.88
C ASN A 168 -6.31 -4.04 22.79
N VAL A 169 -6.40 -3.18 23.81
CA VAL A 169 -5.30 -2.88 24.73
C VAL A 169 -4.76 -4.13 25.47
N ASN A 170 -5.63 -5.09 25.79
CA ASN A 170 -5.20 -6.29 26.49
C ASN A 170 -4.33 -7.14 25.57
N ASN A 171 -4.76 -7.39 24.34
CA ASN A 171 -3.99 -8.17 23.38
C ASN A 171 -2.62 -7.52 23.11
N SER A 172 -2.60 -6.22 22.82
CA SER A 172 -1.36 -5.47 22.58
C SER A 172 -0.40 -5.52 23.78
N LEU A 173 -0.92 -5.38 25.00
CA LEU A 173 -0.09 -5.46 26.20
C LEU A 173 0.42 -6.89 26.44
N GLN A 174 -0.40 -7.91 26.19
CA GLN A 174 0.03 -9.31 26.30
C GLN A 174 1.15 -9.63 25.31
N LEU A 175 1.12 -9.10 24.08
CA LEU A 175 2.22 -9.27 23.12
C LEU A 175 3.54 -8.73 23.70
N ILE A 176 3.53 -7.50 24.21
CA ILE A 176 4.71 -6.91 24.87
C ILE A 176 5.16 -7.73 26.08
N MET A 177 4.22 -8.17 26.91
CA MET A 177 4.52 -8.91 28.13
C MET A 177 5.00 -10.34 27.86
N ASN A 178 4.56 -10.98 26.78
CA ASN A 178 4.99 -12.32 26.39
C ASN A 178 6.42 -12.32 25.84
N ASP A 179 6.78 -11.27 25.10
CA ASP A 179 8.15 -11.04 24.66
C ASP A 179 9.02 -10.43 25.78
N CYS A 180 8.43 -10.18 26.94
CA CYS A 180 9.16 -9.64 28.06
C CYS A 180 9.97 -10.72 28.78
N GLY A 181 11.26 -10.79 28.47
CA GLY A 181 12.19 -11.73 29.09
C GLY A 181 13.63 -11.49 28.67
N SER A 182 14.52 -12.43 29.03
CA SER A 182 15.93 -12.39 28.61
C SER A 182 16.14 -12.80 27.16
N CYS A 183 15.09 -13.25 26.46
CA CYS A 183 15.15 -13.66 25.06
C CYS A 183 13.93 -13.18 24.28
N PRO A 184 13.80 -11.87 24.05
CA PRO A 184 12.69 -11.29 23.29
C PRO A 184 12.75 -11.71 21.82
N THR A 185 11.56 -11.88 21.24
CA THR A 185 11.39 -12.25 19.83
C THR A 185 11.79 -11.08 18.92
N PRO A 186 12.46 -11.33 17.78
CA PRO A 186 12.64 -10.32 16.76
C PRO A 186 11.30 -9.73 16.29
N TYR A 187 11.30 -8.45 15.94
CA TYR A 187 10.09 -7.71 15.58
C TYR A 187 10.31 -6.86 14.33
N GLY A 188 9.21 -6.36 13.74
CA GLY A 188 9.26 -5.53 12.54
C GLY A 188 10.00 -6.24 11.40
N ALA A 189 9.79 -7.55 11.26
CA ALA A 189 10.39 -8.33 10.20
C ALA A 189 9.75 -7.92 8.86
N ASN A 190 10.59 -7.72 7.84
CA ASN A 190 10.17 -7.31 6.51
C ASN A 190 10.90 -8.14 5.45
N VAL A 191 10.23 -8.39 4.33
CA VAL A 191 10.84 -9.04 3.17
C VAL A 191 10.73 -8.12 1.96
N GLU A 192 11.88 -7.65 1.49
CA GLU A 192 11.97 -6.80 0.29
C GLU A 192 12.39 -7.67 -0.91
N PRO A 193 11.56 -7.79 -1.96
CA PRO A 193 11.95 -8.49 -3.18
C PRO A 193 13.14 -7.82 -3.88
N ASP A 194 14.11 -8.61 -4.32
CA ASP A 194 15.19 -8.17 -5.21
C ASP A 194 15.09 -8.94 -6.53
N GLY A 195 14.12 -8.50 -7.34
CA GLY A 195 13.70 -9.23 -8.52
C GLY A 195 12.97 -10.54 -8.21
N PRO A 196 12.80 -11.42 -9.22
CA PRO A 196 11.92 -12.57 -9.11
C PRO A 196 12.49 -13.73 -8.29
N PHE A 197 13.82 -13.88 -8.26
CA PHE A 197 14.50 -15.03 -7.66
C PHE A 197 15.08 -14.76 -6.29
N ASN A 198 15.17 -13.50 -5.86
CA ASN A 198 15.88 -13.13 -4.65
C ASN A 198 15.04 -12.21 -3.77
N ALA A 199 15.39 -12.16 -2.49
CA ALA A 199 14.81 -11.23 -1.53
C ALA A 199 15.79 -10.93 -0.39
N THR A 200 15.67 -9.74 0.18
CA THR A 200 16.30 -9.42 1.46
C THR A 200 15.27 -9.56 2.56
N PHE A 201 15.50 -10.45 3.51
CA PHE A 201 14.69 -10.57 4.71
C PHE A 201 15.41 -9.91 5.89
N SER A 202 14.79 -8.92 6.52
CA SER A 202 15.36 -8.12 7.61
C SER A 202 14.42 -8.03 8.80
N TRP A 203 14.96 -7.72 9.97
CA TRP A 203 14.19 -7.56 11.21
C TRP A 203 14.89 -6.61 12.17
N ASN A 204 14.21 -6.29 13.27
CA ASN A 204 14.79 -5.61 14.41
C ASN A 204 14.86 -6.57 15.60
N SER A 205 15.81 -6.34 16.51
CA SER A 205 15.99 -7.17 17.70
C SER A 205 16.62 -6.36 18.81
N THR A 206 16.22 -6.64 20.04
CA THR A 206 16.87 -6.10 21.25
C THR A 206 18.03 -6.97 21.73
N GLY A 207 18.09 -8.24 21.30
CA GLY A 207 19.21 -9.14 21.52
C GLY A 207 20.21 -9.13 20.36
N ALA A 208 21.48 -9.41 20.65
CA ALA A 208 22.56 -9.46 19.66
C ALA A 208 22.57 -10.73 18.78
N GLY A 209 21.58 -11.62 18.92
CA GLY A 209 21.56 -12.93 18.28
C GLY A 209 22.47 -13.96 18.97
N PRO A 210 22.79 -15.08 18.31
CA PRO A 210 22.50 -15.39 16.91
C PRO A 210 21.01 -15.61 16.61
N PHE A 211 20.64 -15.54 15.34
CA PHE A 211 19.28 -15.75 14.85
C PHE A 211 19.17 -17.03 14.02
N THR A 212 17.96 -17.58 14.00
CA THR A 212 17.56 -18.66 13.09
C THR A 212 16.47 -18.12 12.19
N VAL A 213 16.71 -18.13 10.88
CA VAL A 213 15.73 -17.72 9.87
C VAL A 213 15.17 -18.97 9.20
N GLN A 214 13.86 -18.98 8.99
CA GLN A 214 13.18 -19.99 8.20
C GLN A 214 12.37 -19.36 7.08
N TYR A 215 12.37 -20.01 5.92
CA TYR A 215 11.52 -19.63 4.79
C TYR A 215 11.04 -20.85 4.00
N ARG A 216 9.90 -20.73 3.33
CA ARG A 216 9.37 -21.74 2.39
C ARG A 216 8.28 -21.14 1.50
N PRO A 217 7.91 -21.80 0.39
CA PRO A 217 6.69 -21.45 -0.33
C PRO A 217 5.45 -21.58 0.57
N VAL A 218 4.52 -20.63 0.47
CA VAL A 218 3.31 -20.57 1.30
C VAL A 218 2.53 -21.89 1.24
N GLY A 219 2.20 -22.44 2.41
CA GLY A 219 1.43 -23.68 2.53
C GLY A 219 2.11 -24.94 2.00
N SER A 220 3.41 -24.88 1.67
CA SER A 220 4.17 -26.01 1.13
C SER A 220 5.06 -26.69 2.20
N GLY A 221 6.00 -27.54 1.76
CA GLY A 221 6.76 -28.54 2.53
C GLY A 221 7.60 -28.05 3.73
N PRO A 222 8.75 -28.71 4.02
CA PRO A 222 9.56 -28.35 5.19
C PRO A 222 10.17 -26.95 5.02
N TRP A 223 10.38 -26.26 6.15
CA TRP A 223 11.10 -24.99 6.19
C TRP A 223 12.55 -25.15 5.75
N GLU A 224 13.00 -24.29 4.85
CA GLU A 224 14.43 -24.06 4.65
C GLU A 224 14.94 -23.24 5.83
N THR A 225 16.07 -23.64 6.43
CA THR A 225 16.55 -23.06 7.70
C THR A 225 17.97 -22.55 7.57
N MET A 226 18.18 -21.29 7.92
CA MET A 226 19.49 -20.65 8.07
C MET A 226 19.78 -20.44 9.55
N ASN A 227 20.77 -21.15 10.09
CA ASN A 227 21.17 -21.07 11.50
C ASN A 227 22.37 -20.13 11.68
N ASN A 228 22.56 -19.66 12.92
CA ASN A 228 23.70 -18.84 13.34
C ASN A 228 23.86 -17.53 12.55
N VAL A 229 22.74 -16.92 12.16
CA VAL A 229 22.77 -15.61 11.51
C VAL A 229 23.14 -14.56 12.55
N ILE A 230 24.17 -13.75 12.28
CA ILE A 230 24.68 -12.76 13.24
C ILE A 230 24.09 -11.37 12.98
N ASN A 231 23.78 -11.06 11.72
CA ASN A 231 23.19 -9.78 11.33
C ASN A 231 21.67 -9.84 11.44
N THR A 232 21.02 -8.68 11.49
CA THR A 232 19.55 -8.57 11.47
C THR A 232 18.95 -8.56 10.05
N ALA A 233 19.69 -9.10 9.08
CA ALA A 233 19.24 -9.27 7.70
C ALA A 233 19.96 -10.44 7.02
N VAL A 234 19.27 -11.10 6.09
CA VAL A 234 19.78 -12.16 5.22
C VAL A 234 19.36 -11.92 3.78
N TYR A 235 20.24 -12.29 2.85
CA TYR A 235 19.94 -12.31 1.43
C TYR A 235 19.61 -13.74 1.03
N VAL A 236 18.38 -13.95 0.55
CA VAL A 236 17.88 -15.25 0.13
C VAL A 236 17.86 -15.28 -1.40
N VAL A 237 18.41 -16.35 -1.96
CA VAL A 237 18.58 -16.57 -3.40
C VAL A 237 17.86 -17.83 -3.83
N ASP A 238 17.78 -18.05 -5.14
CA ASP A 238 17.22 -19.25 -5.76
C ASP A 238 15.74 -19.50 -5.39
N LEU A 239 15.00 -18.44 -5.05
CA LEU A 239 13.55 -18.50 -4.88
C LEU A 239 12.90 -18.81 -6.22
N GLN A 240 11.85 -19.64 -6.18
CA GLN A 240 11.03 -19.88 -7.36
C GLN A 240 10.27 -18.61 -7.77
N PRO A 241 10.31 -18.22 -9.06
CA PRO A 241 9.47 -17.13 -9.56
C PRO A 241 8.00 -17.53 -9.46
N CYS A 242 7.10 -16.55 -9.44
CA CYS A 242 5.63 -16.72 -9.33
C CYS A 242 5.12 -17.37 -8.03
N VAL A 243 5.97 -17.60 -7.04
CA VAL A 243 5.60 -18.31 -5.81
C VAL A 243 5.65 -17.35 -4.64
N ALA A 244 4.57 -17.32 -3.85
CA ALA A 244 4.54 -16.62 -2.59
C ALA A 244 5.37 -17.39 -1.56
N TYR A 245 6.16 -16.68 -0.76
CA TYR A 245 6.97 -17.28 0.31
C TYR A 245 6.55 -16.75 1.66
N GLU A 246 6.63 -17.60 2.68
CA GLU A 246 6.53 -17.22 4.07
C GLU A 246 7.91 -17.25 4.72
N PHE A 247 8.21 -16.25 5.54
CA PHE A 247 9.44 -16.07 6.29
C PHE A 247 9.15 -15.91 7.77
N GLN A 248 10.04 -16.42 8.63
CA GLN A 248 9.99 -16.19 10.06
C GLN A 248 11.40 -16.22 10.65
N VAL A 249 11.58 -15.58 11.80
CA VAL A 249 12.86 -15.52 12.51
C VAL A 249 12.66 -15.69 14.01
N GLU A 250 13.60 -16.36 14.65
CA GLU A 250 13.73 -16.39 16.11
C GLU A 250 15.14 -15.96 16.53
N ALA A 251 15.25 -15.44 17.74
CA ALA A 251 16.52 -15.19 18.40
C ALA A 251 16.92 -16.42 19.23
N ALA A 252 18.18 -16.83 19.13
CA ALA A 252 18.81 -17.77 20.03
C ALA A 252 19.62 -16.99 21.07
N CYS A 253 19.19 -17.07 22.32
CA CYS A 253 19.87 -16.49 23.47
C CYS A 253 20.62 -17.58 24.24
N ASP A 254 21.38 -17.21 25.27
CA ASP A 254 22.33 -18.09 25.97
C ASP A 254 21.84 -19.53 26.22
N THR A 255 20.63 -19.69 26.77
CA THR A 255 20.08 -21.03 27.13
C THR A 255 18.68 -21.30 26.58
N THR A 256 18.11 -20.35 25.84
CA THR A 256 16.72 -20.39 25.36
C THR A 256 16.61 -19.75 23.99
N THR A 257 15.61 -20.14 23.20
CA THR A 257 15.19 -19.36 22.03
C THR A 257 13.99 -18.50 22.38
N SER A 258 13.79 -17.42 21.63
CA SER A 258 12.59 -16.58 21.76
C SER A 258 11.32 -17.30 21.26
N GLY A 259 11.49 -18.33 20.42
CA GLY A 259 10.45 -18.81 19.53
C GLY A 259 10.37 -17.94 18.28
N PHE A 260 9.75 -18.47 17.22
CA PHE A 260 9.56 -17.75 15.97
C PHE A 260 8.53 -16.63 16.15
N GLY A 261 8.88 -15.46 15.64
CA GLY A 261 7.95 -14.33 15.52
C GLY A 261 6.88 -14.58 14.46
N PRO A 262 6.02 -13.57 14.22
CA PRO A 262 4.99 -13.65 13.19
C PRO A 262 5.55 -13.98 11.81
N VAL A 263 4.75 -14.69 11.01
CA VAL A 263 5.09 -15.00 9.62
C VAL A 263 4.95 -13.75 8.76
N VAL A 264 5.99 -13.46 7.97
CA VAL A 264 6.00 -12.40 6.96
C VAL A 264 5.84 -13.02 5.58
N LEU A 265 4.89 -12.50 4.80
CA LEU A 265 4.63 -12.97 3.44
C LEU A 265 5.40 -12.13 2.43
N ARG A 266 6.10 -12.82 1.53
CA ARG A 266 6.56 -12.27 0.26
C ARG A 266 5.56 -12.68 -0.80
N GLU A 267 4.83 -11.71 -1.31
CA GLU A 267 3.99 -11.91 -2.48
C GLU A 267 4.85 -12.11 -3.75
N PRO A 268 4.32 -12.80 -4.78
CA PRO A 268 4.97 -12.87 -6.08
C PRO A 268 5.21 -11.46 -6.64
N PRO A 269 6.31 -11.24 -7.39
CA PRO A 269 6.52 -9.97 -8.08
C PRO A 269 5.36 -9.66 -9.03
N VAL A 270 4.84 -8.44 -8.98
CA VAL A 270 3.84 -7.95 -9.95
C VAL A 270 4.58 -7.36 -11.13
N GLU A 271 4.24 -7.83 -12.34
CA GLU A 271 4.86 -7.33 -13.57
C GLU A 271 4.25 -5.97 -13.97
N PRO A 272 5.07 -4.99 -14.38
CA PRO A 272 4.56 -3.68 -14.76
C PRO A 272 3.68 -3.79 -16.02
N VAL A 273 2.50 -3.15 -15.97
CA VAL A 273 1.60 -3.09 -17.12
C VAL A 273 2.23 -2.24 -18.23
N PRO A 274 2.45 -2.78 -19.44
CA PRO A 274 3.03 -2.01 -20.52
C PRO A 274 2.05 -0.96 -21.05
N THR A 275 2.58 0.16 -21.52
CA THR A 275 1.83 1.19 -22.23
C THR A 275 2.21 1.21 -23.70
N ILE A 276 1.27 1.68 -24.53
CA ILE A 276 1.48 1.88 -25.98
C ILE A 276 1.51 3.39 -26.23
N ALA A 277 2.58 3.87 -26.84
CA ALA A 277 2.69 5.23 -27.36
C ALA A 277 2.55 5.23 -28.88
N LEU A 278 1.82 6.21 -29.41
CA LEU A 278 1.66 6.43 -30.85
C LEU A 278 2.54 7.58 -31.31
N ASP A 279 3.10 7.48 -32.50
CA ASP A 279 3.81 8.61 -33.14
C ASP A 279 2.87 9.57 -33.88
N ASN A 280 1.62 9.16 -34.12
CA ASN A 280 0.58 9.93 -34.79
C ASN A 280 -0.84 9.61 -34.25
N GLU A 281 -1.89 10.15 -34.88
CA GLU A 281 -3.29 9.95 -34.48
C GLU A 281 -3.79 8.50 -34.64
N GLU A 282 -4.81 8.13 -33.86
CA GLU A 282 -5.48 6.82 -33.88
C GLU A 282 -6.38 6.62 -35.11
N VAL A 283 -6.74 7.71 -35.80
CA VAL A 283 -7.60 7.72 -36.99
C VAL A 283 -6.85 8.35 -38.16
N PHE A 284 -6.72 7.63 -39.27
CA PHE A 284 -6.00 8.11 -40.45
C PHE A 284 -6.55 7.52 -41.76
N CYS A 285 -6.12 8.07 -42.90
CA CYS A 285 -6.58 7.65 -44.23
C CYS A 285 -5.90 6.37 -44.70
N ALA A 286 -6.57 5.59 -45.54
CA ALA A 286 -5.97 4.45 -46.22
C ALA A 286 -4.71 4.84 -47.00
N GLY A 287 -3.59 4.19 -46.69
CA GLY A 287 -2.27 4.48 -47.26
C GLY A 287 -1.31 5.19 -46.30
N ASP A 288 -1.82 5.78 -45.22
CA ASP A 288 -1.01 6.25 -44.10
C ASP A 288 -0.73 5.10 -43.11
N GLN A 289 0.17 5.35 -42.16
CA GLN A 289 0.57 4.37 -41.14
C GLN A 289 0.84 5.06 -39.81
N VAL A 290 0.69 4.33 -38.72
CA VAL A 290 1.07 4.74 -37.36
C VAL A 290 2.06 3.74 -36.76
N ILE A 291 3.02 4.24 -35.99
CA ILE A 291 3.97 3.42 -35.24
C ILE A 291 3.48 3.33 -33.80
N LEU A 292 3.13 2.10 -33.38
CA LEU A 292 2.86 1.79 -31.99
C LEU A 292 4.16 1.37 -31.31
N THR A 293 4.53 2.02 -30.22
CA THR A 293 5.75 1.73 -29.45
C THR A 293 5.37 1.27 -28.04
N SER A 294 5.87 0.10 -27.66
CA SER A 294 5.64 -0.51 -26.35
C SER A 294 6.66 -0.03 -25.32
N SER A 295 6.22 0.18 -24.09
CA SER A 295 7.10 0.41 -22.94
C SER A 295 7.70 -0.87 -22.35
N ALA A 296 7.26 -2.05 -22.79
CA ALA A 296 7.73 -3.34 -22.25
C ALA A 296 9.13 -3.71 -22.75
N THR A 297 9.89 -4.39 -21.88
CA THR A 297 11.23 -4.92 -22.21
C THR A 297 11.14 -6.15 -23.12
N THR A 298 10.10 -6.95 -22.96
CA THR A 298 9.80 -8.17 -23.72
C THR A 298 8.41 -8.03 -24.31
N ASN A 299 8.27 -8.10 -25.63
CA ASN A 299 7.02 -7.75 -26.31
C ASN A 299 6.38 -8.98 -26.96
N LEU A 300 5.07 -9.09 -26.82
CA LEU A 300 4.21 -9.91 -27.66
C LEU A 300 2.96 -9.10 -28.01
N TRP A 301 2.94 -8.53 -29.21
CA TRP A 301 1.82 -7.76 -29.73
C TRP A 301 0.64 -8.67 -30.09
N SER A 302 -0.58 -8.12 -30.10
CA SER A 302 -1.78 -8.83 -30.57
C SER A 302 -1.67 -9.30 -32.03
N THR A 303 -0.77 -8.71 -32.81
CA THR A 303 -0.37 -9.12 -34.16
C THR A 303 0.53 -10.36 -34.20
N GLY A 304 1.08 -10.76 -33.06
CA GLY A 304 2.09 -11.83 -32.93
C GLY A 304 3.54 -11.36 -33.05
N GLU A 305 3.77 -10.06 -33.28
CA GLU A 305 5.11 -9.48 -33.36
C GLU A 305 5.76 -9.33 -31.97
N THR A 306 7.10 -9.30 -31.93
CA THR A 306 7.87 -9.22 -30.67
C THR A 306 8.85 -8.05 -30.63
N THR A 307 8.74 -7.12 -31.57
CA THR A 307 9.57 -5.92 -31.65
C THR A 307 9.10 -4.85 -30.65
N ALA A 308 9.99 -3.91 -30.30
CA ALA A 308 9.64 -2.79 -29.41
C ALA A 308 8.58 -1.85 -30.02
N SER A 309 8.52 -1.79 -31.35
CA SER A 309 7.51 -1.05 -32.09
C SER A 309 6.97 -1.88 -33.25
N ILE A 310 5.71 -1.64 -33.61
CA ILE A 310 5.05 -2.19 -34.80
C ILE A 310 4.50 -1.06 -35.65
N ILE A 311 4.45 -1.29 -36.97
CA ILE A 311 3.82 -0.38 -37.92
C ILE A 311 2.43 -0.92 -38.18
N VAL A 312 1.42 -0.06 -38.03
CA VAL A 312 0.02 -0.38 -38.21
C VAL A 312 -0.57 0.47 -39.33
N ASP A 313 -1.21 -0.20 -40.29
CA ASP A 313 -1.88 0.40 -41.44
C ASP A 313 -3.31 -0.14 -41.66
N GLN A 314 -3.85 -0.86 -40.65
CA GLN A 314 -5.17 -1.50 -40.72
C GLN A 314 -6.02 -1.15 -39.51
N THR A 315 -7.33 -1.06 -39.74
CA THR A 315 -8.32 -0.91 -38.67
C THR A 315 -8.31 -2.14 -37.78
N GLY A 316 -8.20 -1.94 -36.47
CA GLY A 316 -8.17 -3.05 -35.52
C GLY A 316 -7.86 -2.62 -34.10
N SER A 317 -7.95 -3.59 -33.19
CA SER A 317 -7.63 -3.43 -31.77
C SER A 317 -6.23 -3.99 -31.49
N TYR A 318 -5.34 -3.13 -31.00
CA TYR A 318 -3.95 -3.45 -30.75
C TYR A 318 -3.64 -3.46 -29.25
N SER A 319 -2.94 -4.48 -28.80
CA SER A 319 -2.41 -4.55 -27.44
C SER A 319 -1.02 -5.19 -27.45
N VAL A 320 -0.26 -4.97 -26.39
CA VAL A 320 1.05 -5.60 -26.20
C VAL A 320 1.11 -6.26 -24.83
N GLN A 321 1.65 -7.48 -24.80
CA GLN A 321 1.97 -8.17 -23.57
C GLN A 321 3.44 -7.99 -23.23
N GLY A 322 3.70 -7.58 -21.99
CA GLY A 322 5.00 -7.64 -21.34
C GLY A 322 5.19 -9.05 -20.78
N LEU A 323 6.21 -9.77 -21.23
CA LEU A 323 6.51 -11.11 -20.72
C LEU A 323 7.46 -11.01 -19.53
N GLY A 324 6.90 -11.12 -18.34
CA GLY A 324 7.63 -11.15 -17.09
C GLY A 324 8.33 -12.46 -16.80
N ALA A 325 9.12 -12.47 -15.73
CA ALA A 325 9.59 -13.72 -15.15
C ALA A 325 8.46 -14.48 -14.46
N CYS A 326 7.42 -13.76 -14.02
CA CYS A 326 6.37 -14.32 -13.19
C CYS A 326 4.98 -14.42 -13.85
N ASP A 327 4.60 -13.43 -14.67
CA ASP A 327 3.31 -13.39 -15.33
C ASP A 327 3.38 -12.58 -16.64
N THR A 328 2.29 -12.52 -17.38
CA THR A 328 2.14 -11.63 -18.53
C THR A 328 1.25 -10.45 -18.15
N ALA A 329 1.76 -9.23 -18.27
CA ALA A 329 0.95 -8.03 -18.13
C ALA A 329 0.55 -7.52 -19.52
N SER A 330 -0.75 -7.30 -19.75
CA SER A 330 -1.26 -6.78 -21.03
C SER A 330 -1.53 -5.28 -20.92
N SER A 331 -1.14 -4.53 -21.95
CA SER A 331 -1.51 -3.12 -22.07
C SER A 331 -3.02 -2.93 -22.18
N ALA A 332 -3.47 -1.69 -21.97
CA ALA A 332 -4.76 -1.25 -22.50
C ALA A 332 -4.80 -1.45 -24.02
N VAL A 333 -6.01 -1.67 -24.54
CA VAL A 333 -6.25 -1.81 -25.98
C VAL A 333 -6.25 -0.41 -26.61
N VAL A 334 -5.54 -0.28 -27.73
CA VAL A 334 -5.57 0.89 -28.61
C VAL A 334 -6.33 0.50 -29.87
N ASP A 335 -7.43 1.20 -30.16
CA ASP A 335 -8.21 0.99 -31.36
C ASP A 335 -7.75 1.93 -32.47
N ILE A 336 -7.32 1.37 -33.60
CA ILE A 336 -6.92 2.12 -34.80
C ILE A 336 -8.06 2.07 -35.82
N LEU A 337 -8.37 3.22 -36.42
CA LEU A 337 -9.36 3.34 -37.47
C LEU A 337 -8.74 3.93 -38.74
N VAL A 338 -8.66 3.09 -39.78
CA VAL A 338 -8.26 3.49 -41.12
C VAL A 338 -9.50 3.78 -41.95
N ILE A 339 -9.63 5.02 -42.42
CA ILE A 339 -10.75 5.48 -43.23
C ILE A 339 -10.36 5.38 -44.71
N ASP A 340 -11.15 4.62 -45.47
CA ASP A 340 -10.97 4.53 -46.92
C ASP A 340 -11.29 5.88 -47.59
N GLU A 341 -10.47 6.29 -48.55
CA GLU A 341 -10.73 7.47 -49.36
C GLU A 341 -11.95 7.20 -50.26
N VAL A 342 -13.09 7.81 -49.90
CA VAL A 342 -14.26 7.85 -50.78
C VAL A 342 -14.05 8.94 -51.81
N LEU A 343 -13.83 8.53 -53.07
CA LEU A 343 -13.77 9.49 -54.18
C LEU A 343 -15.06 10.33 -54.20
N PRO A 344 -14.97 11.65 -54.33
CA PRO A 344 -16.13 12.51 -54.38
C PRO A 344 -17.00 12.13 -55.58
N VAL A 345 -18.24 11.70 -55.31
CA VAL A 345 -19.21 11.39 -56.35
C VAL A 345 -19.91 12.69 -56.76
N ALA A 346 -19.66 13.13 -57.99
CA ALA A 346 -20.44 14.19 -58.61
C ALA A 346 -21.51 13.56 -59.51
N ASN A 347 -22.78 13.96 -59.32
CA ASN A 347 -23.85 13.62 -60.25
C ASN A 347 -23.82 14.58 -61.45
N ASP A 348 -24.03 14.04 -62.64
CA ASP A 348 -24.16 14.85 -63.85
C ASP A 348 -25.36 15.80 -63.72
N VAL A 349 -25.12 17.09 -64.00
CA VAL A 349 -26.19 18.10 -64.10
C VAL A 349 -26.49 18.33 -65.58
N ASN A 350 -27.63 17.81 -66.04
CA ASN A 350 -28.05 17.99 -67.42
C ASN A 350 -28.69 19.38 -67.61
N LEU A 351 -28.08 20.24 -68.43
CA LEU A 351 -28.55 21.60 -68.71
C LEU A 351 -29.37 21.64 -70.01
N PRO A 352 -30.68 21.93 -69.98
CA PRO A 352 -31.54 21.91 -71.16
C PRO A 352 -31.37 23.13 -72.11
N GLY A 353 -30.37 23.99 -71.91
CA GLY A 353 -30.10 25.19 -72.71
C GLY A 353 -28.90 26.00 -72.15
N PRO A 354 -28.54 27.16 -72.72
CA PRO A 354 -27.43 27.97 -72.23
C PRO A 354 -27.73 28.46 -70.80
N GLY A 355 -26.97 27.96 -69.82
CA GLY A 355 -27.12 28.27 -68.40
C GLY A 355 -25.90 27.81 -67.60
N THR A 356 -25.88 28.15 -66.31
CA THR A 356 -24.81 27.73 -65.37
C THR A 356 -25.35 26.72 -64.38
N ALA A 357 -24.61 25.62 -64.15
CA ALA A 357 -24.87 24.67 -63.09
C ALA A 357 -23.88 24.90 -61.93
N THR A 358 -24.33 24.72 -60.69
CA THR A 358 -23.48 24.67 -59.51
C THR A 358 -23.27 23.22 -59.14
N LEU A 359 -22.02 22.76 -59.17
CA LEU A 359 -21.64 21.43 -58.69
C LEU A 359 -21.25 21.54 -57.21
N THR A 360 -21.81 20.67 -56.38
CA THR A 360 -21.45 20.57 -54.96
C THR A 360 -20.83 19.20 -54.75
N ALA A 361 -19.54 19.15 -54.43
CA ALA A 361 -18.91 17.93 -53.94
C ALA A 361 -19.26 17.79 -52.45
N LEU A 362 -19.75 16.62 -52.06
CA LEU A 362 -19.91 16.24 -50.66
C LEU A 362 -18.78 15.28 -50.31
N GLY A 363 -18.02 15.60 -49.28
CA GLY A 363 -16.98 14.78 -48.69
C GLY A 363 -16.75 15.28 -47.27
N ASP A 364 -16.50 14.35 -46.34
CA ASP A 364 -16.17 14.68 -44.96
C ASP A 364 -14.67 14.97 -44.90
N SER A 365 -14.30 16.11 -44.31
CA SER A 365 -12.90 16.40 -43.95
C SER A 365 -12.61 15.75 -42.60
N ILE A 366 -11.57 14.93 -42.54
CA ILE A 366 -10.98 14.45 -41.28
C ILE A 366 -10.11 15.56 -40.69
#